data_AF-A0A8C7YQV0-F1
#
_entry.id   AF-A0A8C7YQV0-F1
#
_cell.length_a   1.000
_cell.length_b   1.000
_cell.length_c   1.000
_cell.angle_alpha   90.00
_cell.angle_beta   90.00
_cell.angle_gamma   90.00
#
_symmetry.space_group_name_H-M   'P 1'
#
loop_
_entity.id
_entity.type
_entity.pdbx_description
1 polymer ?
#
loop_
_entity_poly.entity_id
_entity_poly.type
_entity_poly.pdbx_seq_one_letter_code
_entity_poly.pdbx_strand_id
1 'polypeptide(L)'
;MKTLSACFLLVLLSAVGHTEAQFQKQVVSAMEPGQCREKMAEIHEDCFHSDTFIVTDEAKINALCQGVDGDMKTFSKDVFKIVDCTRKTEKPCVYEGVVHTKSKLKLKCQKNLPVKFLGAARN
;
A
#
# COMPACT_ATOMS: atom_id res chain seq x y z
N MET A 1 -43.30 -9.54 -13.69
CA MET A 1 -41.87 -9.93 -13.81
C MET A 1 -41.03 -8.75 -13.37
N LYS A 2 -40.57 -8.69 -12.11
CA LYS A 2 -39.37 -9.34 -11.54
C LYS A 2 -38.04 -8.84 -12.14
N THR A 3 -37.45 -7.91 -11.38
CA THR A 3 -36.02 -7.83 -11.02
C THR A 3 -34.98 -7.92 -12.13
N LEU A 4 -34.51 -6.78 -12.65
CA LEU A 4 -33.21 -6.68 -13.32
C LEU A 4 -32.64 -5.26 -13.15
N SER A 5 -32.11 -4.92 -11.98
CA SER A 5 -31.07 -3.87 -11.86
C SER A 5 -30.36 -3.93 -10.50
N ALA A 6 -29.95 -5.12 -10.07
CA ALA A 6 -29.13 -5.28 -8.87
C ALA A 6 -27.67 -5.66 -9.20
N CYS A 7 -27.39 -6.13 -10.42
CA CYS A 7 -26.06 -6.62 -10.79
C CYS A 7 -25.03 -5.49 -11.02
N PHE A 8 -25.44 -4.29 -11.44
CA PHE A 8 -24.50 -3.19 -11.68
C PHE A 8 -23.89 -2.60 -10.39
N LEU A 9 -24.62 -2.60 -9.27
CA LEU A 9 -24.12 -2.10 -8.00
C LEU A 9 -23.08 -3.03 -7.35
N LEU A 10 -23.21 -4.35 -7.55
CA LEU A 10 -22.29 -5.34 -6.99
C LEU A 10 -20.91 -5.33 -7.67
N VAL A 11 -20.85 -5.12 -8.98
CA VAL A 11 -19.59 -5.14 -9.75
C VAL A 11 -18.66 -3.97 -9.38
N LEU A 12 -19.21 -2.82 -8.97
CA LEU A 12 -18.39 -1.68 -8.52
C LEU A 12 -17.85 -1.85 -7.10
N LEU A 13 -18.48 -2.68 -6.27
CA LEU A 13 -17.95 -3.00 -4.93
C LEU A 13 -16.74 -3.93 -5.03
N SER A 14 -16.78 -4.91 -5.95
CA SER A 14 -15.71 -5.90 -6.08
C SER A 14 -14.38 -5.29 -6.55
N ALA A 15 -14.41 -4.31 -7.44
CA ALA A 15 -13.17 -3.68 -7.94
C ALA A 15 -12.43 -2.88 -6.86
N VAL A 16 -13.15 -2.12 -6.03
CA VAL A 16 -12.55 -1.33 -4.93
C VAL A 16 -12.01 -2.23 -3.84
N GLY A 17 -12.76 -3.26 -3.45
CA GLY A 17 -12.28 -4.21 -2.44
C GLY A 17 -11.00 -4.94 -2.88
N HIS A 18 -10.84 -5.20 -4.19
CA HIS A 18 -9.63 -5.85 -4.69
C HIS A 18 -8.39 -4.94 -4.63
N THR A 19 -8.51 -3.67 -5.02
CA THR A 19 -7.40 -2.72 -4.98
C THR A 19 -7.01 -2.33 -3.55
N GLU A 20 -8.00 -2.19 -2.66
CA GLU A 20 -7.78 -2.05 -1.22
C GLU A 20 -7.02 -3.26 -0.67
N ALA A 21 -7.51 -4.49 -0.91
CA ALA A 21 -6.87 -5.70 -0.41
C ALA A 21 -5.41 -5.83 -0.88
N GLN A 22 -5.12 -5.43 -2.12
CA GLN A 22 -3.74 -5.40 -2.63
C GLN A 22 -2.89 -4.34 -1.93
N PHE A 23 -3.43 -3.13 -1.69
CA PHE A 23 -2.74 -2.09 -0.92
C PHE A 23 -2.45 -2.53 0.52
N GLN A 24 -3.40 -3.19 1.19
CA GLN A 24 -3.21 -3.61 2.59
C GLN A 24 -2.06 -4.61 2.75
N LYS A 25 -1.66 -5.34 1.71
CA LYS A 25 -0.46 -6.18 1.77
C LYS A 25 0.85 -5.37 1.93
N GLN A 26 0.84 -4.09 1.55
CA GLN A 26 1.97 -3.17 1.78
C GLN A 26 1.96 -2.58 3.20
N VAL A 27 0.88 -2.76 3.96
CA VAL A 27 0.71 -2.26 5.34
C VAL A 27 1.04 -3.40 6.31
N VAL A 28 2.08 -3.20 7.13
CA VAL A 28 2.62 -4.24 8.00
C VAL A 28 2.72 -3.74 9.44
N SER A 29 2.38 -4.56 10.42
CA SER A 29 2.45 -4.18 11.84
C SER A 29 3.89 -3.99 12.34
N ALA A 30 4.83 -4.75 11.78
CA ALA A 30 6.26 -4.67 12.05
C ALA A 30 7.05 -5.13 10.83
N MET A 31 8.19 -4.49 10.58
CA MET A 31 9.14 -4.91 9.56
C MET A 31 10.53 -4.33 9.82
N GLU A 32 11.53 -5.17 9.64
CA GLU A 32 12.96 -4.85 9.63
C GLU A 32 13.52 -4.95 8.20
N PRO A 33 14.58 -4.18 7.87
CA PRO A 33 15.21 -4.19 6.53
C PRO A 33 15.57 -5.57 5.98
N GLY A 34 16.02 -6.48 6.85
CA GLY A 34 16.42 -7.83 6.46
C GLY A 34 15.26 -8.70 5.96
N GLN A 35 14.01 -8.29 6.20
CA GLN A 35 12.81 -9.04 5.84
C GLN A 35 12.30 -8.72 4.42
N CYS A 36 12.97 -7.84 3.67
CA CYS A 36 12.53 -7.42 2.33
C CYS A 36 12.28 -8.59 1.37
N ARG A 37 13.13 -9.62 1.39
CA ARG A 37 12.94 -10.78 0.49
C ARG A 37 11.63 -11.52 0.76
N GLU A 38 11.33 -11.78 2.04
CA GLU A 38 10.12 -12.47 2.47
C GLU A 38 8.89 -11.63 2.11
N LYS A 39 8.88 -10.34 2.50
CA LYS A 39 7.75 -9.45 2.29
C LYS A 39 7.48 -9.14 0.81
N MET A 40 8.51 -8.98 -0.01
CA MET A 40 8.32 -8.79 -1.45
C MET A 40 7.69 -10.03 -2.10
N ALA A 41 8.05 -11.24 -1.66
CA ALA A 41 7.49 -12.49 -2.19
C ALA A 41 6.04 -12.76 -1.75
N GLU A 42 5.56 -12.12 -0.67
CA GLU A 42 4.15 -12.21 -0.25
C GLU A 42 3.21 -11.43 -1.19
N ILE A 43 3.70 -10.36 -1.83
CA ILE A 43 2.85 -9.38 -2.50
C ILE A 43 3.07 -9.29 -4.02
N HIS A 44 4.24 -9.74 -4.49
CA HIS A 44 4.62 -9.76 -5.90
C HIS A 44 4.98 -11.18 -6.35
N GLU A 45 4.71 -11.44 -7.62
CA GLU A 45 5.31 -12.57 -8.32
C GLU A 45 6.76 -12.21 -8.72
N ASP A 46 7.60 -13.23 -8.84
CA ASP A 46 9.01 -13.10 -9.22
C ASP A 46 9.84 -12.16 -8.31
N CYS A 47 11.03 -11.80 -8.77
CA CYS A 47 11.93 -10.89 -8.07
C CYS A 47 11.65 -9.44 -8.50
N PHE A 48 10.51 -8.87 -8.08
CA PHE A 48 10.09 -7.51 -8.44
C PHE A 48 11.13 -6.44 -8.08
N HIS A 49 11.18 -5.34 -8.83
CA HIS A 49 12.32 -4.41 -8.72
C HIS A 49 12.38 -3.67 -7.38
N SER A 50 11.26 -3.13 -6.91
CA SER A 50 11.21 -2.39 -5.66
C SER A 50 9.80 -2.20 -5.17
N ASP A 51 9.61 -2.11 -3.85
CA ASP A 51 8.37 -1.64 -3.24
C ASP A 51 8.63 -1.02 -1.86
N THR A 52 7.64 -0.29 -1.35
CA THR A 52 7.67 0.34 -0.03
C THR A 52 6.62 -0.30 0.89
N PHE A 53 7.06 -0.77 2.06
CA PHE A 53 6.17 -1.24 3.11
C PHE A 53 5.95 -0.15 4.16
N ILE A 54 4.70 0.05 4.56
CA ILE A 54 4.31 1.04 5.56
C ILE A 54 4.13 0.32 6.90
N VAL A 55 4.96 0.69 7.88
CA VAL A 55 4.95 0.03 9.19
C VAL A 55 3.99 0.75 10.13
N THR A 56 2.74 0.27 10.17
CA THR A 56 1.62 0.86 10.90
C THR A 56 0.46 -0.13 11.02
N ASP A 57 -0.58 0.22 11.79
CA ASP A 57 -1.87 -0.47 11.76
C ASP A 57 -2.81 0.06 10.66
N GLU A 58 -3.79 -0.77 10.30
CA GLU A 58 -4.79 -0.47 9.27
C GLU A 58 -5.65 0.76 9.61
N ALA A 59 -5.99 0.96 10.89
CA ALA A 59 -6.85 2.08 11.29
C ALA A 59 -6.16 3.43 11.00
N LYS A 60 -4.87 3.53 11.32
CA LYS A 60 -4.06 4.73 11.11
C LYS A 60 -3.84 5.01 9.63
N ILE A 61 -3.61 3.99 8.80
CA ILE A 61 -3.46 4.22 7.35
C ILE A 61 -4.79 4.58 6.69
N ASN A 62 -5.90 3.95 7.10
CA ASN A 62 -7.24 4.24 6.58
C ASN A 62 -7.70 5.66 6.95
N ALA A 63 -7.27 6.18 8.10
CA ALA A 63 -7.56 7.55 8.51
C ALA A 63 -7.04 8.61 7.51
N LEU A 64 -5.97 8.32 6.74
CA LEU A 64 -5.44 9.26 5.74
C LEU A 64 -6.40 9.49 4.57
N CYS A 65 -7.33 8.58 4.32
CA CYS A 65 -8.27 8.66 3.21
C CYS A 65 -9.65 9.22 3.61
N GLN A 66 -9.87 9.57 4.88
CA GLN A 66 -11.14 10.15 5.33
C GLN A 66 -11.42 11.49 4.64
N GLY A 67 -12.51 11.54 3.86
CA GLY A 67 -12.88 12.73 3.08
C GLY A 67 -12.01 12.97 1.84
N VAL A 68 -11.20 11.99 1.42
CA VAL A 68 -10.36 12.04 0.23
C VAL A 68 -10.81 10.99 -0.77
N ASP A 69 -11.04 11.40 -2.02
CA ASP A 69 -11.33 10.52 -3.14
C ASP A 69 -10.41 10.89 -4.32
N GLY A 70 -9.74 9.88 -4.89
CA GLY A 70 -8.64 10.06 -5.83
C GLY A 70 -7.28 10.25 -5.14
N ASP A 71 -6.34 10.86 -5.86
CA ASP A 71 -4.98 11.06 -5.37
C ASP A 71 -4.95 12.16 -4.30
N MET A 72 -4.30 11.90 -3.16
CA MET A 72 -4.04 12.93 -2.15
C MET A 72 -3.31 14.12 -2.80
N LYS A 73 -3.78 15.36 -2.58
CA LYS A 73 -3.16 16.56 -3.18
C LYS A 73 -1.80 16.89 -2.57
N THR A 74 -1.64 16.64 -1.29
CA THR A 74 -0.42 16.89 -0.50
C THR A 74 -0.03 15.64 0.27
N PHE A 75 1.20 15.63 0.79
CA PHE A 75 1.64 14.58 1.71
C PHE A 75 0.84 14.63 3.02
N SER A 76 0.72 13.47 3.69
CA SER A 76 0.13 13.35 5.01
C SER A 76 0.76 14.33 6.01
N LYS A 77 -0.02 14.80 6.97
CA LYS A 77 0.51 15.55 8.12
C LYS A 77 1.25 14.62 9.07
N ASP A 78 0.66 13.46 9.31
CA ASP A 78 1.24 12.40 10.14
C ASP A 78 2.46 11.77 9.47
N VAL A 79 3.38 11.31 10.32
CA VAL A 79 4.61 10.62 9.91
C VAL A 79 4.51 9.12 10.21
N PHE A 80 5.16 8.35 9.36
CA PHE A 80 5.12 6.90 9.35
C PHE A 80 6.55 6.34 9.24
N LYS A 81 6.77 5.19 9.89
CA LYS A 81 7.90 4.32 9.57
C LYS A 81 7.58 3.62 8.25
N ILE A 82 8.52 3.64 7.32
CA ILE A 82 8.46 2.83 6.10
C ILE A 82 9.75 2.03 5.93
N VAL A 83 9.67 0.94 5.19
CA VAL A 83 10.82 0.16 4.74
C VAL A 83 10.78 0.09 3.22
N ASP A 84 11.77 0.69 2.57
CA ASP A 84 11.94 0.55 1.13
C ASP A 84 12.75 -0.71 0.84
N CYS A 85 12.22 -1.57 -0.02
CA CYS A 85 12.89 -2.76 -0.49
C CYS A 85 13.29 -2.56 -1.94
N THR A 86 14.60 -2.58 -2.23
CA THR A 86 15.13 -2.44 -3.60
C THR A 86 15.92 -3.68 -3.97
N ARG A 87 15.60 -4.28 -5.11
CA ARG A 87 16.30 -5.45 -5.64
C ARG A 87 17.74 -5.10 -5.97
N LYS A 88 18.69 -5.85 -5.41
CA LYS A 88 20.13 -5.77 -5.70
C LYS A 88 20.54 -6.75 -6.78
N THR A 89 20.06 -7.99 -6.68
CA THR A 89 20.33 -9.04 -7.65
C THR A 89 19.06 -9.81 -7.94
N GLU A 90 18.86 -10.20 -9.20
CA GLU A 90 17.68 -10.96 -9.62
C GLU A 90 17.86 -12.47 -9.34
N LYS A 91 19.08 -12.99 -9.52
CA LYS A 91 19.43 -14.41 -9.31
C LYS A 91 20.82 -14.51 -8.64
N PRO A 92 20.92 -14.89 -7.35
CA PRO A 92 19.81 -15.10 -6.42
C PRO A 92 19.01 -13.81 -6.18
N CYS A 93 17.72 -13.93 -5.87
CA CYS A 93 16.89 -12.77 -5.57
C CYS A 93 17.27 -12.19 -4.19
N VAL A 94 17.91 -11.02 -4.21
CA VAL A 94 18.39 -10.33 -3.01
C VAL A 94 17.88 -8.90 -3.04
N TYR A 95 17.40 -8.45 -1.89
CA TYR A 95 16.95 -7.09 -1.66
C TYR A 95 17.81 -6.39 -0.63
N GLU A 96 17.95 -5.09 -0.78
CA GLU A 96 18.36 -4.18 0.29
C GLU A 96 17.11 -3.51 0.87
N GLY A 97 17.03 -3.46 2.19
CA GLY A 97 16.01 -2.72 2.92
C GLY A 97 16.57 -1.42 3.49
N VAL A 98 15.82 -0.32 3.38
CA VAL A 98 16.15 0.97 4.01
C VAL A 98 14.99 1.45 4.86
N VAL A 99 15.25 1.72 6.15
CA VAL A 99 14.24 2.27 7.07
C VAL A 99 14.22 3.78 7.00
N HIS A 100 13.02 4.35 6.88
CA HIS A 100 12.77 5.77 7.13
C HIS A 100 11.75 5.89 8.25
N THR A 101 12.09 6.57 9.34
CA THR A 101 11.23 6.62 10.54
C THR A 101 10.26 7.79 10.56
N LYS A 102 10.46 8.79 9.68
CA LYS A 102 9.69 10.05 9.65
C LYS A 102 9.19 10.40 8.25
N SER A 103 8.61 9.42 7.56
CA SER A 103 8.11 9.60 6.21
C SER A 103 6.68 10.15 6.20
N LYS A 104 6.41 11.12 5.33
CA LYS A 104 5.03 11.56 5.03
C LYS A 104 4.55 10.90 3.75
N LEU A 105 3.33 10.39 3.74
CA LEU A 105 2.82 9.53 2.68
C LEU A 105 1.92 10.27 1.71
N LYS A 106 1.86 9.78 0.47
CA LYS A 106 0.89 10.18 -0.54
C LYS A 106 0.22 8.91 -1.07
N LEU A 107 -1.11 8.85 -0.95
CA LEU A 107 -1.91 7.69 -1.32
C LEU A 107 -2.94 8.08 -2.37
N LYS A 108 -3.42 7.08 -3.10
CA LYS A 108 -4.71 7.15 -3.80
C LYS A 108 -5.77 6.57 -2.89
N CYS A 109 -6.86 7.30 -2.75
CA CYS A 109 -8.01 6.93 -1.94
C CYS A 109 -9.20 6.67 -2.84
N GLN A 110 -10.06 5.74 -2.43
CA GLN A 110 -11.35 5.51 -3.07
C GLN A 110 -12.37 5.14 -1.98
N LYS A 111 -13.49 5.88 -1.92
CA LYS A 111 -14.52 5.66 -0.89
C LYS A 111 -13.98 5.61 0.55
N ASN A 112 -13.09 6.56 0.89
CA ASN A 112 -12.41 6.67 2.18
C ASN A 112 -11.40 5.56 2.53
N LEU A 113 -11.04 4.69 1.59
CA LEU A 113 -10.06 3.63 1.79
C LEU A 113 -8.84 3.85 0.89
N PRO A 114 -7.63 3.50 1.36
CA PRO A 114 -6.43 3.57 0.55
C PRO A 114 -6.40 2.40 -0.44
N VAL A 115 -6.07 2.69 -1.70
CA VAL A 115 -6.05 1.69 -2.79
C VAL A 115 -4.73 1.67 -3.55
N LYS A 116 -3.83 2.63 -3.31
CA LYS A 116 -2.50 2.66 -3.92
C LYS A 116 -1.53 3.56 -3.16
N PHE A 117 -0.31 3.11 -2.96
CA PHE A 117 0.82 3.95 -2.58
C PHE A 117 1.30 4.79 -3.78
N LEU A 118 1.36 6.12 -3.64
CA LEU A 118 1.84 7.01 -4.70
C LEU A 118 3.25 7.55 -4.42
N GLY A 119 3.68 7.55 -3.16
CA GLY A 119 5.03 7.96 -2.77
C GLY A 119 5.14 8.40 -1.32
N ALA A 120 6.38 8.68 -0.91
CA ALA A 120 6.70 9.18 0.42
C ALA A 120 7.76 10.30 0.33
N ALA A 121 7.55 11.35 1.13
CA ALA A 121 8.58 12.32 1.47
C ALA A 121 9.36 11.75 2.66
N ARG A 122 10.58 11.29 2.40
CA ARG A 122 11.48 10.64 3.36
C ARG A 122 12.32 11.70 4.05
N ASN A 123 12.35 11.68 5.38
CA ASN A 123 13.18 12.54 6.22
C ASN A 123 13.99 11.69 7.20
#